data_AF-A0A969ARI1-F1
#
_entry.id   AF-A0A969ARI1-F1
#
_cell.length_a   1.000
_cell.length_b   1.000
_cell.length_c   1.000
_cell.angle_alpha   90.00
_cell.angle_beta   90.00
_cell.angle_gamma   90.00
#
_symmetry.space_group_name_H-M   'P 1'
#
loop_
_entity.id
_entity.type
_entity.pdbx_description
1 polymer ?
#
loop_
_entity_poly.entity_id
_entity_poly.type
_entity_poly.pdbx_seq_one_letter_code
_entity_poly.pdbx_strand_id
1 'polypeptide(L)' 'MKIALPDEQVVIQEALHILNQAMAPSQMVVLIGRWWSDGGDYLKQRDSLFAHETVDSLAQNVQAFEQERL' A
#
# COMPACT_ATOMS: atom_id res chain seq x y z
N MET A 1 -14.29 18.59 -2.45
CA MET A 1 -14.27 17.30 -3.17
C MET A 1 -14.19 16.20 -2.12
N LYS A 2 -15.12 15.25 -2.09
CA LYS A 2 -15.16 14.19 -1.06
C LYS A 2 -14.46 12.98 -1.65
N ILE A 3 -13.17 12.82 -1.36
CA ILE A 3 -12.39 11.67 -1.83
C ILE A 3 -12.85 10.47 -1.01
N ALA A 4 -13.43 9.46 -1.67
CA ALA A 4 -13.75 8.20 -1.02
C ALA A 4 -12.43 7.44 -0.90
N LEU A 5 -11.82 7.48 0.28
CA LEU A 5 -10.63 6.68 0.55
C LEU A 5 -11.04 5.19 0.56
N PRO A 6 -10.24 4.30 -0.04
CA PRO A 6 -10.40 2.87 0.14
C PRO A 6 -10.42 2.51 1.62
N ASP A 7 -11.22 1.52 1.99
CA ASP A 7 -11.26 1.01 3.36
C ASP A 7 -9.85 0.50 3.72
N GLU A 8 -9.25 1.13 4.73
CA GLU A 8 -7.92 0.80 5.23
C GLU A 8 -7.80 -0.70 5.57
N GLN A 9 -8.87 -1.29 6.09
CA GLN A 9 -8.89 -2.70 6.43
C GLN A 9 -8.81 -3.59 5.19
N VAL A 10 -9.45 -3.19 4.08
CA VAL A 10 -9.41 -3.91 2.80
C VAL A 10 -8.00 -3.84 2.20
N VAL A 11 -7.39 -2.65 2.21
CA VAL A 11 -6.02 -2.45 1.71
C VAL A 11 -5.01 -3.29 2.49
N ILE A 12 -5.13 -3.35 3.82
CA ILE A 12 -4.26 -4.18 4.66
C ILE A 12 -4.44 -5.67 4.36
N GLN A 13 -5.67 -6.15 4.17
CA GLN A 13 -5.93 -7.56 3.87
C GLN A 13 -5.36 -7.98 2.51
N GLU A 14 -5.50 -7.12 1.51
CA GLU A 14 -4.95 -7.36 0.17
C GLU A 14 -3.41 -7.40 0.20
N ALA A 15 -2.77 -6.47 0.90
CA ALA A 15 -1.32 -6.48 1.10
C ALA A 15 -0.85 -7.77 1.78
N LEU A 16 -1.50 -8.20 2.87
CA LEU A 16 -1.16 -9.45 3.55
C LEU A 16 -1.34 -10.68 2.66
N HIS A 17 -2.38 -10.70 1.82
CA HIS A 17 -2.60 -11.77 0.87
C HIS A 17 -1.44 -11.89 -0.14
N ILE A 18 -1.04 -10.78 -0.75
CA ILE A 18 0.07 -10.73 -1.71
C ILE A 18 1.38 -11.17 -1.04
N LEU A 19 1.68 -10.65 0.15
CA LEU A 19 2.90 -10.98 0.88
C LEU A 19 2.96 -12.46 1.25
N ASN A 20 1.82 -13.08 1.57
CA ASN A 20 1.76 -14.51 1.87
C ASN A 20 2.03 -15.41 0.65
N GLN A 21 1.75 -14.93 -0.56
CA GLN A 21 2.10 -15.65 -1.79
C GLN A 21 3.57 -15.47 -2.15
N ALA A 22 4.17 -14.34 -1.79
CA ALA A 22 5.52 -13.94 -2.24
C ALA A 22 6.63 -14.24 -1.23
N MET A 23 6.32 -14.44 0.05
CA MET A 23 7.31 -14.55 1.13
C MET A 23 7.20 -15.84 1.92
N ALA A 24 8.34 -16.31 2.44
CA ALA A 24 8.33 -17.38 3.41
C ALA A 24 7.70 -16.91 4.74
N PRO A 25 7.01 -17.79 5.49
CA PRO A 25 6.38 -17.42 6.77
C PRO A 25 7.33 -16.75 7.77
N SER A 26 8.61 -17.16 7.80
CA SER A 26 9.63 -16.57 8.67
C SER A 26 9.96 -15.11 8.31
N GLN A 27 9.95 -14.76 7.02
CA GLN A 27 10.16 -13.39 6.55
C GLN A 27 8.96 -12.50 6.89
N MET A 28 7.75 -13.07 6.79
CA MET A 28 6.52 -12.35 7.12
C MET A 28 6.43 -12.00 8.61
N VAL A 29 6.83 -12.90 9.51
CA VAL A 29 6.89 -12.61 10.96
C VAL A 29 7.83 -11.45 11.26
N VAL A 30 8.99 -11.38 10.60
CA VAL A 30 9.94 -10.27 10.75
C VAL A 30 9.36 -8.97 10.18
N LEU A 31 8.75 -9.04 9.00
CA LEU A 31 8.13 -7.88 8.33
C LEU A 31 7.02 -7.27 9.20
N ILE A 32 6.05 -8.07 9.65
CA ILE A 32 4.92 -7.62 10.47
C ILE A 32 5.43 -6.99 11.78
N GLY A 33 6.41 -7.63 12.43
CA GLY A 33 7.01 -7.11 13.66
C GLY A 33 7.71 -5.77 13.50
N ARG A 34 8.21 -5.46 12.30
CA ARG A 34 8.90 -4.19 11.97
C ARG A 34 7.97 -3.14 11.37
N TRP A 35 6.98 -3.56 10.58
CA TRP A 35 6.00 -2.70 9.92
C TRP A 35 5.13 -1.97 10.94
N TRP A 36 4.74 -2.65 12.02
CA TRP A 36 3.94 -2.06 13.10
C TRP A 36 4.77 -1.42 14.22
N SER A 37 6.10 -1.58 14.24
CA SER A 37 6.97 -0.95 15.24
C SER A 37 7.70 0.25 14.64
N ASP A 38 7.03 1.38 14.44
CA ASP A 38 7.58 2.75 14.30
C ASP A 38 8.96 2.92 13.60
N GLY A 39 9.25 2.14 12.55
CA GLY A 39 10.64 1.68 12.33
C GLY A 39 11.28 1.97 10.97
N GLY A 40 10.64 2.78 10.13
CA GLY A 40 11.21 3.25 8.87
C GLY A 40 10.84 4.70 8.71
N ASP A 41 11.80 5.53 8.30
CA ASP A 41 11.55 6.93 7.96
C ASP A 41 10.47 6.98 6.87
N TYR A 42 9.21 7.08 7.31
CA TYR A 42 8.03 7.02 6.46
C TYR A 42 8.12 8.05 5.35
N LEU A 43 8.73 9.21 5.64
CA LEU A 43 8.97 10.25 4.65
C LEU A 43 9.92 9.76 3.55
N LYS A 44 11.03 9.08 3.90
CA LYS A 44 11.91 8.48 2.89
C LYS A 44 11.25 7.36 2.09
N GLN A 45 10.46 6.51 2.74
CA GLN A 45 9.73 5.45 2.04
C GLN A 45 8.67 6.01 1.10
N ARG A 46 7.88 6.99 1.57
CA ARG A 46 6.93 7.74 0.75
C ARG A 46 7.63 8.40 -0.43
N ASP A 47 8.72 9.12 -0.19
CA ASP A 47 9.45 9.83 -1.24
C ASP A 47 10.03 8.87 -2.29
N SER A 48 10.41 7.64 -1.89
CA SER A 48 10.84 6.59 -2.81
C SER A 48 9.66 5.93 -3.55
N LEU A 49 8.56 5.62 -2.87
CA LEU A 49 7.39 4.95 -3.45
C LEU A 49 6.67 5.84 -4.46
N PHE A 50 6.67 7.14 -4.22
CA PHE A 50 5.99 8.13 -5.08
C PHE A 50 6.98 8.98 -5.88
N ALA A 51 8.25 8.57 -5.99
CA ALA A 51 9.30 9.33 -6.68
C ALA A 51 8.97 9.69 -8.14
N HIS A 52 8.15 8.85 -8.78
CA HIS A 52 7.72 9.00 -10.17
C HIS A 52 6.22 9.25 -10.31
N GLU A 53 5.53 9.44 -9.20
CA GLU A 53 4.10 9.67 -9.16
C GLU A 53 3.82 11.16 -8.94
N THR A 54 2.93 11.72 -9.75
CA THR A 54 2.35 13.04 -9.52
C THR A 54 0.96 12.87 -8.91
N VAL A 55 0.40 13.95 -8.35
CA VAL A 55 -0.99 13.94 -7.89
C VAL A 55 -1.94 13.53 -9.04
N ASP A 56 -1.64 13.93 -10.27
CA ASP A 56 -2.43 13.59 -11.45
C ASP A 56 -2.30 12.11 -11.83
N SER A 57 -1.10 11.52 -11.78
CA SER A 57 -0.93 10.08 -12.09
C SER A 57 -1.57 9.20 -11.03
N LEU A 58 -1.46 9.58 -9.75
CA LEU A 58 -2.14 8.88 -8.66
C LEU A 58 -3.66 8.96 -8.82
N ALA A 59 -4.20 10.13 -9.18
CA ALA A 59 -5.63 10.28 -9.42
C ALA A 59 -6.12 9.42 -10.59
N GLN A 60 -5.34 9.34 -11.68
CA GLN A 60 -5.64 8.48 -12.83
C GLN A 60 -5.60 6.99 -12.46
N ASN A 61 -4.58 6.56 -11.71
CA ASN A 61 -4.43 5.18 -11.25
C ASN A 61 -5.59 4.76 -10.33
N VAL A 62 -6.04 5.66 -9.44
CA VAL A 62 -7.21 5.43 -8.59
C VAL A 62 -8.49 5.32 -9.42
N GLN A 63 -8.70 6.21 -10.40
CA GLN A 63 -9.86 6.14 -11.28
C GLN A 63 -9.90 4.85 -12.13
N ALA A 64 -8.75 4.40 -12.63
CA ALA A 64 -8.65 3.16 -13.37
C ALA A 64 -9.03 1.94 -12.51
N PHE A 65 -8.49 1.87 -11.29
CA PHE A 65 -8.80 0.81 -10.32
C PHE A 65 -10.31 0.77 -9.97
N GLU A 66 -10.95 1.93 -9.80
CA GLU A 66 -12.39 2.00 -9.52
C GLU A 66 -13.26 1.52 -10.68
N GLN A 67 -12.83 1.73 -11.93
CA GLN A 67 -13.57 1.29 -13.12
C GLN A 67 -13.45 -0.20 -13.38
N GLU A 68 -12.33 -0.83 -13.02
CA GLU A 68 -12.15 -2.28 -13.15
C GLU A 68 -12.97 -3.08 -12.12
N ARG A 69 -13.48 -2.40 -11.07
CA ARG A 69 -14.27 -3.00 -9.99
C ARG A 69 -15.80 -2.86 -10.17
N LEU A 70 -16.24 -2.22 -11.26
CA LEU A 70 -17.65 -2.06 -11.67
C LEU A 70 -18.06 -3.10 -12.72
#